data_AF-A0A1C6Z6U9-F1
#
_entry.id   AF-A0A1C6Z6U9-F1
#
_cell.length_a   1.000
_cell.length_b   1.000
_cell.length_c   1.000
_cell.angle_alpha   90.00
_cell.angle_beta   90.00
_cell.angle_gamma   90.00
#
_symmetry.space_group_name_H-M   'P 1'
#
loop_
_entity.id
_entity.type
_entity.pdbx_description
1 polymer ?
#
loop_
_entity_poly.entity_id
_entity_poly.type
_entity_poly.pdbx_seq_one_letter_code
_entity_poly.pdbx_strand_id
1 'polypeptide(L)'
;MSLEQKNGTDEIDLLDLLLQLWNGKKTIIAAVCIAIVLAIGYLAVAKEKWTSTAIITPPQLGQLADYPTAVAVIDPSNSKDISNDVFANFVSRVSAETLTFLPEKPLEIKPTTSGSRDSFTVSFSAETAKDAQKSLVTILNKVNKQTSSSFYSNAEKALAVRMQAINTALDSQVKTAEEKKARRLNALSEALKVAEATNTKSVAVKEVTGLSDEMLFMLGEPALKTIIANETSWPLYLSDSYYSNRETLQALREIKLSDSGNDKFEAFSFSQQPSLPVMKDAPKKSLILILSVLLGGLIGSGIVLCKGLIRNIKEKQAA
;
A
#
# COMPACT_ATOMS: atom_id res chain seq x y z
N MET A 1 -19.44 -2.19 -89.20
CA MET A 1 -18.28 -2.89 -88.62
C MET A 1 -17.24 -1.83 -88.33
N SER A 2 -16.83 -1.51 -87.13
CA SER A 2 -16.99 -2.15 -85.83
C SER A 2 -16.44 -1.14 -84.82
N LEU A 3 -17.19 -0.96 -83.73
CA LEU A 3 -16.71 -0.69 -82.37
C LEU A 3 -15.93 0.63 -82.14
N GLU A 4 -16.51 1.60 -81.44
CA GLU A 4 -16.43 1.70 -79.97
C GLU A 4 -15.01 2.09 -79.50
N GLN A 5 -14.83 3.38 -79.18
CA GLN A 5 -14.21 3.77 -77.92
C GLN A 5 -14.58 5.22 -77.60
N LYS A 6 -15.72 5.34 -76.91
CA LYS A 6 -16.04 6.48 -76.05
C LYS A 6 -15.10 6.40 -74.86
N ASN A 7 -13.87 6.90 -74.99
CA ASN A 7 -12.98 7.04 -73.84
C ASN A 7 -13.41 8.26 -73.03
N GLY A 8 -14.46 8.03 -72.24
CA GLY A 8 -14.73 8.83 -71.06
C GLY A 8 -13.64 8.57 -70.04
N THR A 9 -12.75 9.53 -69.91
CA THR A 9 -11.97 9.69 -68.69
C THR A 9 -12.44 11.00 -68.08
N ASP A 10 -13.37 10.89 -67.15
CA ASP A 10 -13.58 11.85 -66.06
C ASP A 10 -12.25 11.96 -65.29
N GLU A 11 -11.23 12.59 -65.89
CA GLU A 11 -10.07 13.03 -65.13
C GLU A 11 -10.55 14.21 -64.30
N ILE A 12 -10.56 14.01 -62.98
CA ILE A 12 -10.82 15.08 -62.04
C ILE A 12 -9.66 16.08 -62.17
N ASP A 13 -9.87 17.15 -62.93
CA ASP A 13 -8.89 18.21 -63.11
C ASP A 13 -8.62 18.90 -61.76
N LEU A 14 -7.46 18.59 -61.17
CA LEU A 14 -7.03 19.13 -59.87
C LEU A 14 -6.98 20.67 -59.86
N LEU A 15 -6.68 21.28 -61.01
CA LEU A 15 -6.67 22.73 -61.18
C LEU A 15 -8.09 23.32 -61.22
N ASP A 16 -9.05 22.63 -61.83
CA ASP A 16 -10.43 23.10 -61.92
C ASP A 16 -11.12 23.02 -60.55
N LEU A 17 -10.82 21.97 -59.77
CA LEU A 17 -11.20 21.90 -58.35
C LEU A 17 -10.63 23.06 -57.52
N LEU A 18 -9.38 23.45 -57.76
CA LEU A 18 -8.72 24.56 -57.06
C LEU A 18 -9.38 25.90 -57.39
N LEU A 19 -9.68 26.13 -58.67
CA LEU A 19 -10.43 27.30 -59.16
C LEU A 19 -11.86 27.34 -58.58
N GLN A 20 -12.53 26.19 -58.51
CA GLN A 20 -13.84 26.06 -57.91
C GLN A 20 -13.82 26.40 -56.41
N LEU A 21 -12.81 25.93 -55.67
CA LEU A 21 -12.59 26.32 -54.27
C LEU A 21 -12.35 27.82 -54.13
N TRP A 22 -11.53 28.41 -55.01
CA TRP A 22 -11.21 29.84 -54.99
C TRP A 22 -12.44 30.72 -55.23
N ASN A 23 -13.32 30.31 -56.15
CA ASN A 23 -14.61 30.97 -56.40
C ASN A 23 -15.58 30.82 -55.23
N GLY A 24 -15.50 29.70 -54.51
CA GLY A 24 -16.26 29.41 -53.30
C GLY A 24 -15.78 30.09 -52.02
N LYS A 25 -14.73 30.93 -52.07
CA LYS A 25 -14.06 31.50 -50.87
C LYS A 25 -15.01 32.14 -49.84
N LYS A 26 -16.11 32.79 -50.25
CA LYS A 26 -17.09 33.37 -49.32
C LYS A 26 -17.80 32.31 -48.46
N THR A 27 -18.13 31.16 -49.05
CA THR A 27 -18.77 30.06 -48.32
C THR A 27 -17.80 29.32 -47.41
N ILE A 28 -16.53 29.19 -47.82
CA ILE A 28 -15.47 28.64 -46.97
C ILE A 28 -15.23 29.54 -45.76
N ILE A 29 -15.10 30.86 -45.98
CA ILE A 29 -14.95 31.84 -44.90
C ILE A 29 -16.15 31.81 -43.96
N ALA A 30 -17.39 31.78 -44.48
CA ALA A 30 -18.59 31.70 -43.64
C ALA A 30 -18.62 30.42 -42.79
N ALA A 31 -18.27 29.26 -43.37
CA ALA A 31 -18.21 27.99 -42.64
C ALA A 31 -17.14 28.02 -41.53
N VAL A 32 -15.97 28.59 -41.80
CA VAL A 32 -14.91 28.80 -40.80
C VAL A 32 -15.38 29.74 -39.69
N CYS A 33 -16.04 30.85 -40.01
CA CYS A 33 -16.58 31.76 -39.00
C CYS A 33 -17.60 31.08 -38.08
N ILE A 34 -18.52 30.28 -38.63
CA ILE A 34 -19.50 29.53 -37.84
C ILE A 34 -18.79 28.52 -36.92
N ALA A 35 -17.79 27.79 -37.44
CA ALA A 35 -17.02 26.83 -36.64
C ALA A 35 -16.26 27.51 -35.48
N ILE A 36 -15.70 28.70 -35.71
CA ILE A 36 -15.03 29.50 -34.66
C ILE A 36 -16.03 29.96 -33.60
N VAL A 37 -17.22 30.45 -33.98
CA VAL A 37 -18.26 30.86 -33.03
C VAL A 37 -18.70 29.69 -32.14
N LEU A 38 -18.90 28.50 -32.74
CA LEU A 38 -19.21 27.28 -31.99
C LEU A 38 -18.07 26.88 -31.05
N ALA A 39 -16.82 26.99 -31.48
CA ALA A 39 -15.65 26.69 -30.65
C ALA A 39 -15.52 27.66 -29.47
N ILE A 40 -15.79 28.95 -29.67
CA ILE A 40 -15.82 29.96 -28.60
C ILE A 40 -16.95 29.66 -27.62
N GLY A 41 -18.14 29.32 -28.11
CA GLY A 41 -19.27 28.90 -27.28
C GLY A 41 -18.94 27.67 -26.43
N TYR A 42 -18.29 26.67 -27.02
CA TYR A 42 -17.80 25.49 -26.29
C TYR A 42 -16.78 25.88 -25.20
N LEU A 43 -15.80 26.73 -25.52
CA LEU A 43 -14.77 27.17 -24.57
C LEU A 43 -15.34 27.96 -23.37
N ALA A 44 -16.53 28.57 -23.50
CA ALA A 44 -17.20 29.25 -22.41
C ALA A 44 -17.92 28.30 -21.44
N VAL A 45 -18.35 27.12 -21.92
CA VAL A 45 -19.04 26.11 -21.12
C VAL A 45 -18.09 25.02 -20.60
N ALA A 46 -16.98 24.78 -21.30
CA ALA A 46 -16.02 23.75 -20.97
C ALA A 46 -15.34 24.04 -19.62
N LYS A 47 -15.52 23.12 -18.67
CA LYS A 47 -14.90 23.18 -17.35
C LYS A 47 -13.38 23.14 -17.45
N GLU A 48 -12.71 24.00 -16.70
CA GLU A 48 -11.26 24.00 -16.61
C GLU A 48 -10.78 22.78 -15.81
N LYS A 49 -9.62 22.25 -16.21
CA LYS A 49 -8.96 21.13 -15.53
C LYS A 49 -7.57 21.57 -15.12
N TRP A 50 -7.33 21.55 -13.81
CA TRP A 50 -6.05 21.88 -13.17
C TRP A 50 -5.55 20.64 -12.43
N THR A 51 -4.36 20.16 -12.73
CA THR A 51 -3.78 18.98 -12.09
C THR A 51 -2.66 19.35 -11.13
N SER A 52 -2.83 18.97 -9.86
CA SER A 52 -1.77 18.99 -8.86
C SER A 52 -1.05 17.66 -8.90
N THR A 53 0.29 17.70 -8.84
CA THR A 53 1.16 16.52 -8.86
C THR A 53 2.09 16.52 -7.66
N ALA A 54 2.37 15.34 -7.11
CA ALA A 54 3.33 15.11 -6.04
C ALA A 54 4.12 13.84 -6.32
N ILE A 55 5.36 13.76 -5.82
CA ILE A 55 6.18 12.55 -5.86
C ILE A 55 6.37 12.04 -4.44
N ILE A 56 5.94 10.81 -4.21
CA ILE A 56 6.03 10.13 -2.90
C ILE A 56 7.05 9.00 -2.95
N THR A 57 7.74 8.78 -1.83
CA THR A 57 8.75 7.73 -1.62
C THR A 57 8.51 7.03 -0.27
N PRO A 58 9.19 5.90 0.01
CA PRO A 58 9.16 5.28 1.33
C PRO A 58 9.49 6.27 2.46
N PRO A 59 8.84 6.14 3.63
CA PRO A 59 9.09 6.99 4.78
C PRO A 59 10.44 6.67 5.43
N GLN A 60 11.06 7.69 6.02
CA GLN A 60 12.22 7.50 6.88
C GLN A 60 11.79 6.88 8.21
N LEU A 61 12.70 6.18 8.89
CA LEU A 61 12.41 5.53 10.17
C LEU A 61 11.87 6.51 11.23
N GLY A 62 12.35 7.75 11.24
CA GLY A 62 11.86 8.79 12.17
C GLY A 62 10.43 9.25 11.90
N GLN A 63 9.93 9.09 10.67
CA GLN A 63 8.56 9.44 10.28
C GLN A 63 7.55 8.34 10.64
N LEU A 64 8.01 7.15 11.00
CA LEU A 64 7.16 6.08 11.51
C LEU A 64 6.91 6.18 13.02
N ALA A 65 7.35 7.28 13.64
CA ALA A 65 7.21 7.56 15.07
C ALA A 65 7.75 6.41 15.94
N ASP A 66 6.94 5.91 16.88
CA ASP A 66 7.29 4.82 17.81
C ASP A 66 7.09 3.41 17.20
N TYR A 67 6.50 3.32 16.01
CA TYR A 67 6.14 2.04 15.39
C TYR A 67 7.34 1.10 15.17
N PRO A 68 8.50 1.54 14.61
CA PRO A 68 9.62 0.64 14.38
C PRO A 68 10.20 0.09 15.68
N THR A 69 10.24 0.91 16.74
CA THR A 69 10.70 0.48 18.06
C THR A 69 9.75 -0.54 18.67
N ALA A 70 8.43 -0.33 18.56
CA ALA A 70 7.46 -1.29 19.03
C ALA A 70 7.58 -2.64 18.30
N VAL A 71 7.67 -2.61 16.97
CA VAL A 71 7.84 -3.82 16.15
C VAL A 71 9.13 -4.55 16.47
N ALA A 72 10.25 -3.85 16.66
CA ALA A 72 11.52 -4.49 16.98
C ALA A 72 11.48 -5.30 18.29
N VAL A 73 10.65 -4.88 19.26
CA VAL A 73 10.45 -5.61 20.52
C VAL A 73 9.41 -6.74 20.36
N ILE A 74 8.35 -6.51 19.57
CA ILE A 74 7.29 -7.50 19.26
C ILE A 74 7.81 -8.63 18.36
N ASP A 75 8.69 -8.34 17.42
CA ASP A 75 9.34 -9.30 16.54
C ASP A 75 10.68 -8.76 16.02
N PRO A 76 11.80 -9.09 16.71
CA PRO A 76 13.13 -8.65 16.32
C PRO A 76 13.54 -9.07 14.90
N SER A 77 12.96 -10.16 14.38
CA SER A 77 13.35 -10.74 13.09
C SER A 77 12.77 -9.96 11.90
N ASN A 78 11.65 -9.28 12.09
CA ASN A 78 10.88 -8.64 11.02
C ASN A 78 11.11 -7.12 10.90
N SER A 79 12.22 -6.60 11.43
CA SER A 79 12.46 -5.16 11.60
C SER A 79 13.14 -4.45 10.44
N LYS A 80 13.65 -5.18 9.43
CA LYS A 80 14.56 -4.61 8.41
C LYS A 80 13.87 -3.85 7.27
N ASP A 81 12.62 -4.15 6.94
CA ASP A 81 11.93 -3.62 5.77
C ASP A 81 10.66 -2.81 6.10
N ILE A 82 10.49 -2.39 7.36
CA ILE A 82 9.27 -1.74 7.85
C ILE A 82 8.86 -0.54 6.98
N SER A 83 9.79 0.32 6.59
CA SER A 83 9.50 1.48 5.74
C SER A 83 8.91 1.07 4.39
N ASN A 84 9.47 0.03 3.75
CA ASN A 84 9.00 -0.45 2.46
C ASN A 84 7.63 -1.12 2.57
N ASP A 85 7.40 -1.89 3.64
CA ASP A 85 6.12 -2.55 3.90
C ASP A 85 4.99 -1.55 4.15
N VAL A 86 5.27 -0.53 4.98
CA VAL A 86 4.33 0.57 5.25
C VAL A 86 4.01 1.31 3.96
N PHE A 87 5.03 1.66 3.17
CA PHE A 87 4.85 2.37 1.92
C PHE A 87 4.08 1.56 0.87
N ALA A 88 4.41 0.27 0.71
CA ALA A 88 3.71 -0.61 -0.21
C ALA A 88 2.23 -0.76 0.16
N ASN A 89 1.92 -0.87 1.46
CA ASN A 89 0.54 -0.90 1.93
C ASN A 89 -0.19 0.42 1.65
N PHE A 90 0.48 1.56 1.88
CA PHE A 90 -0.05 2.88 1.56
C PHE A 90 -0.37 3.00 0.06
N VAL A 91 0.59 2.71 -0.83
CA VAL A 91 0.40 2.76 -2.29
C VAL A 91 -0.75 1.86 -2.73
N SER A 92 -0.84 0.65 -2.18
CA SER A 92 -1.95 -0.28 -2.46
C SER A 92 -3.31 0.33 -2.07
N ARG A 93 -3.41 0.93 -0.88
CA ARG A 93 -4.65 1.61 -0.43
C ARG A 93 -4.99 2.82 -1.28
N VAL A 94 -4.01 3.67 -1.60
CA VAL A 94 -4.21 4.81 -2.50
C VAL A 94 -4.78 4.32 -3.82
N SER A 95 -4.17 3.29 -4.42
CA SER A 95 -4.63 2.70 -5.69
C SER A 95 -6.05 2.14 -5.60
N ALA A 96 -6.43 1.48 -4.50
CA ALA A 96 -7.78 0.98 -4.29
C ALA A 96 -8.81 2.09 -4.04
N GLU A 97 -8.42 3.17 -3.36
CA GLU A 97 -9.32 4.30 -3.06
C GLU A 97 -9.65 5.12 -4.33
N THR A 98 -8.76 5.10 -5.33
CA THR A 98 -9.04 5.66 -6.68
C THR A 98 -10.25 5.00 -7.36
N LEU A 99 -10.51 3.72 -7.07
CA LEU A 99 -11.54 2.92 -7.73
C LEU A 99 -12.92 3.06 -7.08
N THR A 100 -12.97 3.50 -5.82
CA THR A 100 -14.18 3.41 -4.98
C THR A 100 -14.87 4.76 -4.73
N PHE A 101 -14.13 5.88 -4.73
CA PHE A 101 -14.68 7.17 -4.29
C PHE A 101 -14.78 8.27 -5.35
N LEU A 102 -14.14 8.12 -6.53
CA LEU A 102 -14.02 9.20 -7.52
C LEU A 102 -14.29 8.72 -8.96
N PRO A 103 -15.51 8.25 -9.29
CA PRO A 103 -15.84 7.79 -10.64
C PRO A 103 -15.68 8.88 -11.71
N GLU A 104 -15.79 10.16 -11.34
CA GLU A 104 -15.68 11.28 -12.30
C GLU A 104 -14.27 11.88 -12.43
N LYS A 105 -13.40 11.75 -11.41
CA LYS A 105 -12.04 12.36 -11.36
C LYS A 105 -11.09 11.50 -10.52
N PRO A 106 -10.68 10.31 -11.00
CA PRO A 106 -9.85 9.42 -10.22
C PRO A 106 -8.50 10.08 -9.92
N LEU A 107 -8.02 9.89 -8.70
CA LEU A 107 -6.62 10.10 -8.37
C LEU A 107 -5.78 9.18 -9.27
N GLU A 108 -4.73 9.70 -9.90
CA GLU A 108 -3.80 8.87 -10.67
C GLU A 108 -2.55 8.60 -9.86
N ILE A 109 -2.17 7.33 -9.73
CA ILE A 109 -0.91 6.91 -9.12
C ILE A 109 -0.14 6.03 -10.10
N LYS A 110 1.09 6.43 -10.44
CA LYS A 110 1.96 5.72 -11.39
C LYS A 110 3.40 5.72 -10.87
N PRO A 111 4.19 4.66 -11.14
CA PRO A 111 5.63 4.69 -10.88
C PRO A 111 6.29 5.90 -11.54
N THR A 112 7.15 6.63 -10.81
CA THR A 112 7.85 7.80 -11.37
C THR A 112 8.79 7.39 -12.51
N THR A 113 9.48 6.26 -12.31
CA THR A 113 10.33 5.61 -13.30
C THR A 113 9.71 4.26 -13.63
N SER A 114 9.62 3.92 -14.92
CA SER A 114 9.05 2.65 -15.37
C SER A 114 9.71 1.47 -14.65
N GLY A 115 8.91 0.67 -13.94
CA GLY A 115 9.38 -0.50 -13.17
C GLY A 115 9.93 -0.22 -11.77
N SER A 116 10.08 1.04 -11.34
CA SER A 116 10.50 1.37 -9.97
C SER A 116 9.37 1.16 -8.96
N ARG A 117 9.71 0.64 -7.78
CA ARG A 117 8.80 0.54 -6.62
C ARG A 117 9.09 1.57 -5.53
N ASP A 118 10.12 2.39 -5.73
CA ASP A 118 10.67 3.26 -4.69
C ASP A 118 10.14 4.69 -4.78
N SER A 119 9.41 5.01 -5.86
CA SER A 119 8.76 6.30 -6.00
C SER A 119 7.52 6.23 -6.88
N PHE A 120 6.50 6.98 -6.49
CA PHE A 120 5.25 7.09 -7.23
C PHE A 120 4.89 8.56 -7.44
N THR A 121 4.46 8.89 -8.65
CA THR A 121 3.83 10.16 -8.99
C THR A 121 2.33 10.04 -8.72
N VAL A 122 1.83 10.89 -7.83
CA VAL A 122 0.40 10.98 -7.52
C VAL A 122 -0.15 12.29 -8.07
N SER A 123 -1.27 12.21 -8.78
CA SER A 123 -1.87 13.35 -9.47
C SER A 123 -3.37 13.43 -9.19
N PHE A 124 -3.89 14.64 -8.98
CA PHE A 124 -5.32 14.90 -8.84
C PHE A 124 -5.74 16.12 -9.64
N SER A 125 -6.84 16.01 -10.39
CA SER A 125 -7.36 17.10 -11.21
C SER A 125 -8.64 17.69 -10.63
N ALA A 126 -8.72 19.02 -10.55
CA ALA A 126 -9.91 19.76 -10.12
C ALA A 126 -10.22 20.95 -11.06
N GLU A 127 -11.29 21.69 -10.74
CA GLU A 127 -11.71 22.87 -11.52
C GLU A 127 -10.88 24.12 -11.21
N THR A 128 -10.18 24.15 -10.07
CA THR A 128 -9.27 25.22 -9.69
C THR A 128 -7.91 24.65 -9.24
N ALA A 129 -6.83 25.42 -9.43
CA ALA A 129 -5.50 25.05 -8.99
C ALA A 129 -5.43 24.77 -7.47
N LYS A 130 -6.11 25.60 -6.68
CA LYS A 130 -6.13 25.48 -5.21
C LYS A 130 -6.88 24.24 -4.75
N ASP A 131 -8.03 23.95 -5.37
CA ASP A 131 -8.81 22.76 -5.01
C ASP A 131 -8.11 21.47 -5.44
N ALA A 132 -7.39 21.49 -6.55
CA ALA A 132 -6.58 20.34 -7.00
C ALA A 132 -5.53 19.98 -5.95
N GLN A 133 -4.78 20.98 -5.48
CA GLN A 133 -3.74 20.79 -4.47
C GLN A 133 -4.34 20.39 -3.12
N LYS A 134 -5.38 21.10 -2.65
CA LYS A 134 -6.03 20.84 -1.37
C LYS A 134 -6.65 19.44 -1.33
N SER A 135 -7.31 19.01 -2.41
CA SER A 135 -7.92 17.69 -2.48
C SER A 135 -6.87 16.59 -2.50
N LEU A 136 -5.77 16.77 -3.24
CA LEU A 136 -4.65 15.82 -3.25
C LEU A 136 -4.10 15.62 -1.83
N VAL A 137 -3.81 16.71 -1.11
CA VAL A 137 -3.34 16.66 0.28
C VAL A 137 -4.36 15.97 1.18
N THR A 138 -5.64 16.31 1.04
CA THR A 138 -6.71 15.72 1.87
C THR A 138 -6.83 14.21 1.67
N ILE A 139 -6.76 13.75 0.43
CA ILE A 139 -6.81 12.31 0.10
C ILE A 139 -5.58 11.59 0.66
N LEU A 140 -4.38 12.12 0.43
CA LEU A 140 -3.14 11.51 0.93
C LEU A 140 -3.13 11.42 2.46
N ASN A 141 -3.57 12.47 3.17
CA ASN A 141 -3.65 12.47 4.63
C ASN A 141 -4.71 11.50 5.16
N LYS A 142 -5.85 11.39 4.48
CA LYS A 142 -6.90 10.43 4.84
C LYS A 142 -6.39 9.00 4.72
N VAL A 143 -5.76 8.66 3.60
CA VAL A 143 -5.19 7.32 3.38
C VAL A 143 -4.07 7.07 4.38
N ASN A 144 -3.22 8.06 4.65
CA ASN A 144 -2.15 7.97 5.65
C ASN A 144 -2.70 7.60 7.03
N LYS A 145 -3.76 8.28 7.47
CA LYS A 145 -4.42 8.02 8.75
C LYS A 145 -5.01 6.61 8.83
N GLN A 146 -5.61 6.13 7.74
CA GLN A 146 -6.13 4.76 7.67
C GLN A 146 -5.01 3.71 7.69
N THR A 147 -3.90 3.98 7.00
CA THR A 147 -2.71 3.12 7.02
C THR A 147 -2.14 3.07 8.44
N SER A 148 -1.85 4.22 9.04
CA SER A 148 -1.39 4.34 10.43
C SER A 148 -2.25 3.51 11.40
N SER A 149 -3.56 3.76 11.42
CA SER A 149 -4.48 3.05 12.30
C SER A 149 -4.47 1.53 12.08
N SER A 150 -4.35 1.08 10.82
CA SER A 150 -4.27 -0.35 10.51
C SER A 150 -2.98 -0.98 11.02
N PHE A 151 -1.83 -0.31 10.86
CA PHE A 151 -0.53 -0.80 11.32
C PHE A 151 -0.48 -0.85 12.86
N TYR A 152 -0.94 0.19 13.56
CA TYR A 152 -1.02 0.18 15.02
C TYR A 152 -1.98 -0.89 15.54
N SER A 153 -3.16 -1.06 14.93
CA SER A 153 -4.09 -2.13 15.34
C SER A 153 -3.49 -3.52 15.14
N ASN A 154 -2.74 -3.73 14.06
CA ASN A 154 -2.06 -5.00 13.81
C ASN A 154 -0.92 -5.23 14.81
N ALA A 155 -0.13 -4.20 15.13
CA ALA A 155 0.91 -4.29 16.15
C ALA A 155 0.33 -4.57 17.55
N GLU A 156 -0.79 -3.95 17.91
CA GLU A 156 -1.49 -4.22 19.17
C GLU A 156 -1.95 -5.68 19.26
N LYS A 157 -2.55 -6.21 18.19
CA LYS A 157 -2.93 -7.63 18.11
C LYS A 157 -1.73 -8.55 18.19
N ALA A 158 -0.65 -8.25 17.46
CA ALA A 158 0.58 -9.04 17.48
C ALA A 158 1.22 -9.03 18.87
N LEU A 159 1.24 -7.88 19.55
CA LEU A 159 1.70 -7.72 20.93
C LEU A 159 0.87 -8.59 21.88
N ALA A 160 -0.45 -8.55 21.79
CA ALA A 160 -1.35 -9.37 22.60
C ALA A 160 -1.09 -10.87 22.39
N VAL A 161 -0.97 -11.31 21.15
CA VAL A 161 -0.65 -12.71 20.80
C VAL A 161 0.71 -13.13 21.36
N ARG A 162 1.74 -12.30 21.22
CA ARG A 162 3.08 -12.60 21.76
C ARG A 162 3.09 -12.67 23.29
N MET A 163 2.43 -11.73 23.97
CA MET A 163 2.29 -11.77 25.43
C MET A 163 1.54 -13.02 25.89
N GLN A 164 0.47 -13.41 25.18
CA GLN A 164 -0.26 -14.64 25.47
C GLN A 164 0.63 -15.88 25.29
N ALA A 165 1.40 -15.95 24.20
CA ALA A 165 2.32 -17.06 23.97
C ALA A 165 3.36 -17.19 25.08
N ILE A 166 3.94 -16.08 25.54
CA ILE A 166 4.90 -16.07 26.66
C ILE A 166 4.22 -16.49 27.97
N ASN A 167 3.01 -15.99 28.27
CA ASN A 167 2.26 -16.42 29.45
C ASN A 167 2.00 -17.93 29.44
N THR A 168 1.57 -18.49 28.31
CA THR A 168 1.36 -19.94 28.16
C THR A 168 2.66 -20.72 28.35
N ALA A 169 3.78 -20.21 27.83
CA ALA A 169 5.09 -20.83 28.02
C ALA A 169 5.53 -20.80 29.50
N LEU A 170 5.32 -19.68 30.20
CA LEU A 170 5.59 -19.55 31.64
C LEU A 170 4.76 -20.53 32.47
N ASP A 171 3.46 -20.64 32.20
CA ASP A 171 2.56 -21.60 32.85
C ASP A 171 3.02 -23.05 32.63
N SER A 172 3.36 -23.39 31.39
CA SER A 172 3.89 -24.71 31.04
C SER A 172 5.22 -25.00 31.76
N GLN A 173 6.10 -24.02 31.91
CA GLN A 173 7.37 -24.17 32.63
C GLN A 173 7.15 -24.41 34.11
N VAL A 174 6.21 -23.69 34.74
CA VAL A 174 5.82 -23.92 36.15
C VAL A 174 5.26 -25.32 36.32
N LYS A 175 4.28 -25.72 35.50
CA LYS A 175 3.69 -27.06 35.54
C LYS A 175 4.74 -28.16 35.35
N THR A 176 5.66 -27.98 34.40
CA THR A 176 6.75 -28.94 34.17
C THR A 176 7.68 -29.04 35.39
N ALA A 177 7.97 -27.92 36.04
CA ALA A 177 8.79 -27.93 37.24
C ALA A 177 8.05 -28.60 38.42
N GLU A 178 6.74 -28.40 38.56
CA GLU A 178 5.90 -29.10 39.54
C GLU A 178 5.89 -30.61 39.31
N GLU A 179 5.71 -31.06 38.06
CA GLU A 179 5.79 -32.48 37.68
C GLU A 179 7.18 -33.08 37.96
N LYS A 180 8.26 -32.33 37.70
CA LYS A 180 9.62 -32.76 38.05
C LYS A 180 9.80 -32.90 39.56
N LYS A 181 9.28 -31.96 40.35
CA LYS A 181 9.31 -32.02 41.83
C LYS A 181 8.50 -33.22 42.34
N ALA A 182 7.30 -33.46 41.78
CA ALA A 182 6.45 -34.59 42.13
C ALA A 182 7.14 -35.94 41.80
N ARG A 183 7.76 -36.08 40.62
CA ARG A 183 8.54 -37.28 40.28
C ARG A 183 9.70 -37.50 41.24
N ARG A 184 10.45 -36.44 41.59
CA ARG A 184 11.54 -36.52 42.56
C ARG A 184 11.06 -36.98 43.93
N LEU A 185 9.93 -36.46 44.41
CA LEU A 185 9.31 -36.91 45.66
C LEU A 185 8.93 -38.40 45.62
N ASN A 186 8.39 -38.88 44.51
CA ASN A 186 8.07 -40.29 44.33
C ASN A 186 9.34 -41.16 44.35
N ALA A 187 10.38 -40.78 43.60
CA ALA A 187 11.66 -41.49 43.58
C ALA A 187 12.33 -41.53 44.96
N LEU A 188 12.33 -40.42 45.71
CA LEU A 188 12.84 -40.36 47.08
C LEU A 188 12.03 -41.25 48.03
N SER A 189 10.70 -41.28 47.88
CA SER A 189 9.81 -42.14 48.68
C SER A 189 10.04 -43.63 48.40
N GLU A 190 10.24 -44.01 47.15
CA GLU A 190 10.60 -45.37 46.76
C GLU A 190 11.98 -45.77 47.28
N ALA A 191 12.98 -44.89 47.14
CA ALA A 191 14.31 -45.08 47.69
C ALA A 191 14.30 -45.25 49.21
N LEU A 192 13.45 -44.50 49.93
CA LEU A 192 13.29 -44.63 51.37
C LEU A 192 12.77 -46.02 51.75
N LYS A 193 11.75 -46.53 51.05
CA LYS A 193 11.22 -47.89 51.30
C LYS A 193 12.30 -48.96 51.13
N VAL A 194 13.15 -48.84 50.11
CA VAL A 194 14.27 -49.77 49.88
C VAL A 194 15.32 -49.65 50.98
N ALA A 195 15.68 -48.42 51.38
CA ALA A 195 16.64 -48.17 52.46
C ALA A 195 16.17 -48.74 53.81
N GLU A 196 14.88 -48.58 54.14
CA GLU A 196 14.25 -49.14 55.34
C GLU A 196 14.26 -50.67 55.31
N ALA A 197 13.89 -51.29 54.19
CA ALA A 197 13.89 -52.75 54.03
C ALA A 197 15.30 -53.36 54.14
N THR A 198 16.32 -52.62 53.73
CA THR A 198 17.74 -53.06 53.74
C THR A 198 18.50 -52.64 55.00
N ASN A 199 17.86 -51.92 55.94
CA ASN A 199 18.52 -51.31 57.11
C ASN A 199 19.74 -50.43 56.73
N THR A 200 19.67 -49.73 55.59
CA THR A 200 20.77 -48.90 55.10
C THR A 200 20.84 -47.59 55.90
N LYS A 201 21.85 -47.47 56.76
CA LYS A 201 22.06 -46.26 57.60
C LYS A 201 22.78 -45.12 56.87
N SER A 202 23.63 -45.43 55.89
CA SER A 202 24.23 -44.56 54.85
C SER A 202 25.47 -45.28 54.28
N VAL A 203 25.68 -45.25 52.97
CA VAL A 203 26.95 -45.67 52.35
C VAL A 203 27.68 -44.39 51.93
N ALA A 204 28.91 -44.18 52.42
CA ALA A 204 29.69 -42.99 52.10
C ALA A 204 30.05 -42.95 50.60
N VAL A 205 29.24 -42.25 49.80
CA VAL A 205 29.50 -42.02 48.38
C VAL A 205 30.61 -40.99 48.28
N LYS A 206 31.83 -41.41 47.92
CA LYS A 206 33.01 -40.54 47.81
C LYS A 206 32.97 -39.58 46.60
N GLU A 207 32.08 -39.81 45.64
CA GLU A 207 31.90 -38.95 44.46
C GLU A 207 30.40 -38.72 44.20
N VAL A 208 29.93 -37.49 44.40
CA VAL A 208 28.51 -37.07 44.35
C VAL A 208 28.11 -36.59 42.94
N THR A 209 28.80 -37.03 41.90
CA THR A 209 28.46 -36.67 40.52
C THR A 209 27.62 -37.78 39.90
N GLY A 210 26.31 -37.52 39.81
CA GLY A 210 25.39 -38.38 39.05
C GLY A 210 24.79 -39.54 39.85
N LEU A 211 24.35 -39.32 41.09
CA LEU A 211 23.50 -40.29 41.77
C LEU A 211 22.17 -40.39 40.99
N SER A 212 21.98 -41.48 40.26
CA SER A 212 20.74 -41.73 39.52
C SER A 212 19.59 -41.97 40.50
N ASP A 213 18.35 -41.86 40.02
CA ASP A 213 17.16 -42.07 40.86
C ASP A 213 17.16 -43.47 41.51
N GLU A 214 17.75 -44.47 40.85
CA GLU A 214 17.89 -45.84 41.35
C GLU A 214 18.94 -45.99 42.48
N MET A 215 19.90 -45.06 42.58
CA MET A 215 20.96 -45.10 43.60
C MET A 215 20.62 -44.26 44.84
N LEU A 216 19.48 -43.56 44.84
CA LEU A 216 19.05 -42.69 45.94
C LEU A 216 18.99 -43.41 47.30
N PHE A 217 18.67 -44.71 47.33
CA PHE A 217 18.58 -45.49 48.58
C PHE A 217 19.92 -45.57 49.34
N MET A 218 21.06 -45.44 48.63
CA MET A 218 22.40 -45.48 49.22
C MET A 218 22.66 -44.33 50.19
N LEU A 219 21.88 -43.25 50.07
CA LEU A 219 21.95 -42.09 50.96
C LEU A 219 21.55 -42.44 52.40
N GLY A 220 20.73 -43.48 52.59
CA GLY A 220 20.29 -44.00 53.88
C GLY A 220 19.01 -43.36 54.41
N GLU A 221 18.34 -44.07 55.32
CA GLU A 221 17.03 -43.70 55.87
C GLU A 221 16.97 -42.29 56.50
N PRO A 222 17.91 -41.87 57.38
CA PRO A 222 17.82 -40.57 58.06
C PRO A 222 17.89 -39.40 57.08
N ALA A 223 18.73 -39.52 56.05
CA ALA A 223 18.91 -38.50 55.04
C ALA A 223 17.68 -38.41 54.13
N LEU A 224 17.15 -39.53 53.65
CA LEU A 224 15.96 -39.56 52.79
C LEU A 224 14.72 -39.00 53.51
N LYS A 225 14.49 -39.36 54.78
CA LYS A 225 13.38 -38.77 55.60
C LYS A 225 13.51 -37.26 55.73
N THR A 226 14.73 -36.77 55.97
CA THR A 226 15.01 -35.32 56.08
C THR A 226 14.78 -34.60 54.75
N ILE A 227 15.25 -35.17 53.64
CA ILE A 227 15.07 -34.58 52.31
C ILE A 227 13.58 -34.54 51.96
N ILE A 228 12.82 -35.63 52.13
CA ILE A 228 11.38 -35.65 51.83
C ILE A 228 10.62 -34.61 52.68
N ALA A 229 10.92 -34.52 53.98
CA ALA A 229 10.31 -33.53 54.86
C ALA A 229 10.58 -32.09 54.40
N ASN A 230 11.81 -31.80 53.95
CA ASN A 230 12.19 -30.48 53.49
C ASN A 230 11.79 -30.17 52.05
N GLU A 231 11.72 -31.16 51.16
CA GLU A 231 11.40 -31.00 49.74
C GLU A 231 10.01 -30.35 49.57
N THR A 232 9.07 -30.65 50.47
CA THR A 232 7.76 -29.98 50.50
C THR A 232 7.88 -28.45 50.69
N SER A 233 8.86 -27.99 51.46
CA SER A 233 9.13 -26.57 51.75
C SER A 233 10.03 -25.87 50.72
N TRP A 234 10.77 -26.62 49.91
CA TRP A 234 11.70 -26.05 48.94
C TRP A 234 10.98 -25.32 47.79
N PRO A 235 11.49 -24.15 47.35
CA PRO A 235 10.92 -23.41 46.25
C PRO A 235 11.05 -24.21 44.94
N LEU A 236 10.21 -23.86 43.97
CA LEU A 236 10.26 -24.49 42.66
C LEU A 236 11.50 -24.01 41.90
N TYR A 237 12.38 -24.95 41.52
CA TYR A 237 13.55 -24.63 40.70
C TYR A 237 13.13 -24.43 39.24
N LEU A 238 13.10 -23.17 38.82
CA LEU A 238 12.77 -22.75 37.46
C LEU A 238 14.05 -22.54 36.64
N SER A 239 13.99 -22.77 35.34
CA SER A 239 15.14 -22.59 34.44
C SER A 239 15.41 -21.11 34.14
N ASP A 240 16.61 -20.79 33.67
CA ASP A 240 16.97 -19.42 33.25
C ASP A 240 16.03 -18.86 32.18
N SER A 241 15.51 -19.74 31.30
CA SER A 241 14.51 -19.39 30.29
C SER A 241 13.21 -18.83 30.90
N TYR A 242 12.81 -19.26 32.09
CA TYR A 242 11.63 -18.71 32.78
C TYR A 242 11.84 -17.24 33.14
N TYR A 243 13.00 -16.91 33.71
CA TYR A 243 13.30 -15.53 34.10
C TYR A 243 13.48 -14.63 32.88
N SER A 244 14.13 -15.13 31.83
CA SER A 244 14.25 -14.41 30.55
C SER A 244 12.89 -14.15 29.88
N ASN A 245 11.98 -15.13 29.90
CA ASN A 245 10.62 -14.96 29.41
C ASN A 245 9.83 -13.95 30.25
N ARG A 246 10.02 -13.96 31.58
CA ARG A 246 9.37 -13.01 32.48
C ARG A 246 9.85 -11.57 32.27
N GLU A 247 11.15 -11.38 32.08
CA GLU A 247 11.75 -10.09 31.72
C GLU A 247 11.21 -9.59 30.37
N THR A 248 11.19 -10.47 29.37
CA THR A 248 10.62 -10.16 28.04
C THR A 248 9.15 -9.76 28.15
N LEU A 249 8.35 -10.48 28.95
CA LEU A 249 6.95 -10.15 29.17
C LEU A 249 6.77 -8.79 29.83
N GLN A 250 7.64 -8.42 30.77
CA GLN A 250 7.62 -7.11 31.41
C GLN A 250 7.97 -6.01 30.40
N ALA A 251 9.02 -6.20 29.60
CA ALA A 251 9.39 -5.28 28.54
C ALA A 251 8.24 -5.07 27.53
N LEU A 252 7.53 -6.13 27.14
CA LEU A 252 6.37 -6.05 26.23
C LEU A 252 5.20 -5.26 26.83
N ARG A 253 4.96 -5.36 28.15
CA ARG A 253 3.88 -4.61 28.83
C ARG A 253 4.14 -3.11 28.93
N GLU A 254 5.42 -2.72 28.92
CA GLU A 254 5.83 -1.32 29.00
C GLU A 254 5.78 -0.61 27.64
N ILE A 255 5.58 -1.36 26.54
CA ILE A 255 5.40 -0.78 25.20
C ILE A 255 4.13 0.05 25.18
N LYS A 256 4.30 1.35 24.95
CA LYS A 256 3.19 2.27 24.71
C LYS A 256 3.06 2.50 23.22
N LEU A 257 2.03 1.94 22.61
CA LEU A 257 1.60 2.27 21.23
C LEU A 257 0.80 3.59 21.26
N SER A 258 1.46 4.66 21.70
CA SER A 258 0.79 5.94 22.07
C SER A 258 0.30 6.72 20.85
N ASP A 259 0.78 6.32 19.68
CA ASP A 259 0.64 7.02 18.41
C ASP A 259 -0.44 6.36 17.51
N SER A 260 -1.27 5.46 18.07
CA SER A 260 -2.40 4.84 17.37
C SER A 260 -3.38 5.91 16.85
N GLY A 261 -3.16 6.36 15.61
CA GLY A 261 -3.91 7.42 14.95
C GLY A 261 -3.43 8.86 15.19
N ASN A 262 -2.17 9.10 15.60
CA ASN A 262 -1.62 10.45 15.72
C ASN A 262 -1.01 10.96 14.38
N ASP A 263 -0.83 12.28 14.27
CA ASP A 263 -0.40 12.99 13.05
C ASP A 263 1.09 12.82 12.68
N LYS A 264 1.91 12.16 13.51
CA LYS A 264 3.36 12.00 13.35
C LYS A 264 3.72 10.75 12.54
N PHE A 265 2.89 9.71 12.56
CA PHE A 265 3.09 8.56 11.69
C PHE A 265 2.81 8.97 10.24
N GLU A 266 3.84 8.93 9.40
CA GLU A 266 3.75 9.16 7.96
C GLU A 266 4.14 7.88 7.22
N ALA A 267 3.21 7.34 6.44
CA ALA A 267 3.39 6.13 5.65
C ALA A 267 4.17 6.35 4.35
N PHE A 268 4.54 7.60 4.05
CA PHE A 268 5.26 8.01 2.86
C PHE A 268 6.00 9.34 3.15
N SER A 269 6.95 9.67 2.28
CA SER A 269 7.64 10.97 2.27
C SER A 269 7.43 11.69 0.96
N PHE A 270 7.36 13.01 1.01
CA PHE A 270 7.36 13.83 -0.20
C PHE A 270 8.81 14.02 -0.69
N SER A 271 9.14 13.43 -1.84
CA SER A 271 10.30 13.85 -2.62
C SER A 271 10.00 15.14 -3.39
N GLN A 272 8.74 15.29 -3.84
CA GLN A 272 8.20 16.52 -4.39
C GLN A 272 6.83 16.82 -3.78
N GLN A 273 6.68 18.00 -3.18
CA GLN A 273 5.41 18.43 -2.59
C GLN A 273 4.32 18.63 -3.65
N PRO A 274 3.03 18.52 -3.27
CA PRO A 274 1.89 18.85 -4.12
C PRO A 274 2.03 20.22 -4.78
N SER A 275 2.13 20.24 -6.10
CA SER A 275 2.30 21.46 -6.87
C SER A 275 1.03 22.31 -6.90
N LEU A 276 1.18 23.63 -6.88
CA LEU A 276 0.10 24.57 -7.24
C LEU A 276 0.23 24.84 -8.74
N PRO A 277 -0.61 24.23 -9.61
CA PRO A 277 -0.42 24.30 -11.05
C PRO A 277 -0.58 25.74 -11.54
N VAL A 278 0.42 26.22 -12.28
CA VAL A 278 0.46 27.58 -12.84
C VAL A 278 -0.23 27.67 -14.20
N MET A 279 -0.42 26.53 -14.86
CA MET A 279 -1.12 26.41 -16.14
C MET A 279 -2.20 25.32 -16.05
N LYS A 280 -3.30 25.51 -16.78
CA LYS A 280 -4.38 24.53 -16.89
C LYS A 280 -4.07 23.46 -17.93
N ASP A 281 -4.54 22.25 -17.69
CA ASP A 281 -4.37 21.11 -18.59
C ASP A 281 -5.42 21.07 -19.70
N ALA A 282 -6.65 21.51 -19.39
CA ALA A 282 -7.75 21.57 -20.34
C ALA A 282 -8.71 22.72 -20.02
N PRO A 283 -9.45 23.23 -21.02
CA PRO A 283 -9.32 22.95 -22.46
C PRO A 283 -8.12 23.70 -23.10
N LYS A 284 -7.42 23.05 -24.04
CA LYS A 284 -6.32 23.66 -24.80
C LYS A 284 -6.87 24.61 -25.87
N LYS A 285 -7.06 25.89 -25.49
CA LYS A 285 -7.68 26.92 -26.34
C LYS A 285 -7.08 27.03 -27.75
N SER A 286 -5.74 27.03 -27.85
CA SER A 286 -5.04 27.11 -29.14
C SER A 286 -5.34 25.92 -30.04
N LEU A 287 -5.28 24.70 -29.49
CA LEU A 287 -5.54 23.47 -30.23
C LEU A 287 -6.99 23.41 -30.74
N ILE A 288 -7.95 23.79 -29.89
CA ILE A 288 -9.38 23.81 -30.25
C ILE A 288 -9.64 24.82 -31.38
N LEU A 289 -9.01 26.00 -31.32
CA LEU A 289 -9.17 27.03 -32.34
C LEU A 289 -8.57 26.59 -33.68
N ILE A 290 -7.36 26.02 -33.69
CA ILE A 290 -6.75 25.46 -34.91
C ILE A 290 -7.63 24.36 -35.51
N LEU A 291 -8.12 23.43 -34.69
CA LEU A 291 -8.97 22.34 -35.14
C LEU A 291 -10.31 22.86 -35.68
N SER A 292 -10.87 23.92 -35.09
CA SER A 292 -12.11 24.55 -35.58
C SER A 292 -11.93 25.20 -36.95
N VAL A 293 -10.78 25.83 -37.22
CA VAL A 293 -10.46 26.42 -38.53
C VAL A 293 -10.29 25.33 -39.58
N LEU A 294 -9.55 24.26 -39.27
CA LEU A 294 -9.36 23.13 -40.19
C LEU A 294 -10.68 22.44 -40.52
N LEU A 295 -11.52 22.17 -39.52
CA LEU A 295 -12.81 21.52 -39.71
C LEU A 295 -13.79 22.42 -40.50
N GLY A 296 -13.86 23.72 -40.16
CA GLY A 296 -14.66 24.69 -40.91
C GLY A 296 -14.20 24.85 -42.36
N GLY A 297 -12.88 24.81 -42.60
CA GLY A 297 -12.32 24.85 -43.95
C GLY A 297 -12.66 23.61 -44.77
N LEU A 298 -12.62 22.42 -44.15
CA LEU A 298 -12.95 21.14 -44.81
C LEU A 298 -14.43 21.06 -45.15
N ILE A 299 -15.30 21.40 -44.19
CA ILE A 299 -16.76 21.45 -44.40
C ILE A 299 -17.10 22.50 -45.48
N GLY A 300 -16.51 23.69 -45.40
CA GLY A 300 -16.71 24.75 -46.38
C GLY A 300 -16.30 24.32 -47.80
N SER A 301 -15.15 23.66 -47.93
CA SER A 301 -14.66 23.13 -49.21
C SER A 301 -15.58 22.05 -49.76
N GLY A 302 -16.05 21.13 -48.92
CA GLY A 302 -17.01 20.09 -49.32
C GLY A 302 -18.33 20.67 -49.84
N ILE A 303 -18.86 21.71 -49.18
CA ILE A 303 -20.09 22.40 -49.63
C ILE A 303 -19.89 23.04 -51.01
N VAL A 304 -18.76 23.69 -51.26
CA VAL A 304 -18.43 24.31 -52.56
C VAL A 304 -18.34 23.27 -53.67
N LEU A 305 -17.69 22.15 -53.39
CA LEU A 305 -17.53 21.06 -54.34
C LEU A 305 -18.88 20.42 -54.69
N CYS A 306 -19.67 20.04 -53.68
CA CYS A 306 -21.01 19.49 -53.89
C CYS A 306 -21.93 20.46 -54.64
N LYS A 307 -21.90 21.76 -54.31
CA LYS A 307 -22.72 22.76 -54.98
C LYS A 307 -22.34 22.92 -56.46
N GLY A 308 -21.05 22.88 -56.79
CA GLY A 308 -20.62 22.94 -58.19
C GLY A 308 -20.91 21.66 -58.97
N LEU A 309 -20.79 20.47 -58.35
CA LEU A 309 -21.20 19.22 -58.97
C LEU A 309 -22.69 19.20 -59.29
N ILE A 310 -23.55 19.61 -58.35
CA ILE A 310 -25.01 19.69 -58.56
C ILE A 310 -25.36 20.69 -59.66
N ARG A 311 -24.66 21.83 -59.73
CA ARG A 311 -24.84 22.80 -60.83
C ARG A 311 -24.45 22.20 -62.18
N ASN A 312 -23.29 21.56 -62.27
CA ASN A 312 -22.82 20.94 -63.51
C ASN A 312 -23.74 19.80 -63.97
N ILE A 313 -24.31 19.01 -63.04
CA ILE A 313 -25.30 17.98 -63.36
C ILE A 313 -26.60 18.59 -63.89
N LYS A 314 -27.09 19.68 -63.28
CA LYS A 314 -28.29 20.39 -63.77
C LYS A 314 -28.08 21.04 -65.13
N GLU A 315 -26.92 21.63 -65.38
CA GLU A 315 -26.57 22.23 -66.67
C GLU A 315 -26.44 21.16 -67.77
N LYS A 316 -25.89 19.98 -67.46
CA LYS A 316 -25.86 18.82 -68.38
C LYS A 316 -27.23 18.17 -68.64
N GLN A 317 -28.21 18.38 -67.77
CA GLN A 317 -29.60 17.89 -67.96
C GLN A 317 -30.50 18.90 -68.68
N ALA A 318 -30.11 20.18 -68.71
CA ALA A 318 -30.84 21.26 -69.36
C ALA A 318 -30.28 21.61 -70.77
N ALA A 319 -29.15 21.03 -71.14
CA ALA A 319 -28.56 21.06 -72.49
C ALA A 319 -28.91 19.77 -73.24
#